data_AF-A0A918I382-F1
#
_entry.id   AF-A0A918I382-F1
#
_cell.length_a   1.000
_cell.length_b   1.000
_cell.length_c   1.000
_cell.angle_alpha   90.00
_cell.angle_beta   90.00
_cell.angle_gamma   90.00
#
_symmetry.space_group_name_H-M   'P 1'
#
loop_
_entity.id
_entity.type
_entity.pdbx_description
1 polymer ?
#
loop_
_entity_poly.entity_id
_entity_poly.type
_entity_poly.pdbx_seq_one_letter_code
_entity_poly.pdbx_strand_id
1 'polypeptide(L)' 'MADLAQLLHDTMRRRRLTAQALADKTGIRTPRIRVFAQDGATGPIRPTEQELHELALALALPLVTVLDAAGPVPAGATS' A
#
# COMPACT_ATOMS: atom_id res chain seq x y z
N MET A 1 9.13 -7.80 -11.41
CA MET A 1 8.87 -7.23 -10.07
C MET A 1 7.42 -6.79 -10.05
N ALA A 2 6.67 -7.18 -9.02
CA ALA A 2 5.25 -6.81 -8.92
C ALA A 2 5.17 -5.38 -8.37
N ASP A 3 4.43 -4.50 -9.06
CA ASP A 3 4.16 -3.15 -8.55
C ASP A 3 3.15 -3.21 -7.38
N LEU A 4 3.21 -2.22 -6.49
CA LEU A 4 2.34 -2.10 -5.32
C LEU A 4 0.85 -2.23 -5.66
N ALA A 5 0.39 -1.66 -6.79
CA ALA A 5 -1.01 -1.78 -7.23
C ALA A 5 -1.40 -3.25 -7.42
N GLN A 6 -0.53 -4.03 -8.08
CA GLN A 6 -0.77 -5.44 -8.33
C GLN A 6 -0.72 -6.26 -7.03
N LEU A 7 0.22 -5.95 -6.14
CA LEU A 7 0.32 -6.60 -4.83
C LEU A 7 -0.96 -6.38 -3.99
N LEU A 8 -1.48 -5.16 -3.99
CA LEU A 8 -2.74 -4.81 -3.33
C LEU A 8 -3.91 -5.55 -3.96
N HIS A 9 -4.06 -5.50 -5.27
CA HIS A 9 -5.15 -6.18 -5.97
C HIS A 9 -5.16 -7.70 -5.73
N ASP A 10 -3.99 -8.35 -5.86
CA ASP A 10 -3.88 -9.79 -5.65
C ASP A 10 -4.21 -10.18 -4.21
N THR A 11 -3.70 -9.44 -3.24
CA THR A 11 -3.92 -9.75 -1.82
C THR A 11 -5.36 -9.47 -1.41
N MET A 12 -5.92 -8.35 -1.86
CA MET A 12 -7.33 -8.01 -1.65
C MET A 12 -8.27 -9.05 -2.25
N ARG A 13 -7.99 -9.50 -3.48
CA ARG A 13 -8.77 -10.54 -4.15
C ARG A 13 -8.68 -11.88 -3.41
N ARG A 14 -7.46 -12.33 -3.06
CA ARG A 14 -7.24 -13.60 -2.35
C ARG A 14 -7.91 -13.63 -0.98
N ARG A 15 -7.90 -12.50 -0.26
CA ARG A 15 -8.43 -12.39 1.11
C ARG A 15 -9.83 -11.78 1.18
N ARG A 16 -10.46 -11.49 0.04
CA ARG A 16 -11.77 -10.80 -0.06
C ARG A 16 -11.81 -9.48 0.74
N LEU A 17 -10.71 -8.72 0.74
CA LEU A 17 -10.61 -7.43 1.41
C LEU A 17 -11.09 -6.31 0.48
N THR A 18 -11.81 -5.34 1.03
CA THR A 18 -12.19 -4.11 0.34
C THR A 18 -11.22 -2.98 0.71
N ALA A 19 -11.19 -1.92 -0.10
CA ALA A 19 -10.41 -0.72 0.23
C ALA A 19 -10.84 -0.09 1.56
N GLN A 20 -12.14 -0.18 1.90
CA GLN A 20 -12.66 0.27 3.19
C GLN A 20 -12.11 -0.58 4.33
N ALA A 21 -12.13 -1.92 4.20
CA ALA A 21 -11.60 -2.80 5.24
C ALA A 21 -10.09 -2.59 5.49
N LEU A 22 -9.34 -2.22 4.44
CA LEU A 22 -7.94 -1.81 4.57
C LEU A 22 -7.81 -0.47 5.29
N ALA A 23 -8.64 0.52 4.94
CA ALA A 23 -8.67 1.81 5.62
C ALA A 23 -8.95 1.66 7.12
N ASP A 24 -9.93 0.84 7.47
CA ASP A 24 -10.31 0.58 8.87
C ASP A 24 -9.17 -0.09 9.66
N LYS A 25 -8.34 -0.92 9.00
CA LYS A 25 -7.21 -1.62 9.63
C LYS A 25 -5.95 -0.77 9.75
N THR A 26 -5.71 0.11 8.78
CA THR A 26 -4.45 0.89 8.64
C THR A 26 -4.57 2.31 9.16
N GLY A 27 -5.79 2.82 9.34
CA GLY A 27 -6.04 4.25 9.57
C GLY A 27 -5.82 5.13 8.34
N ILE A 28 -5.42 4.56 7.20
CA ILE A 28 -5.23 5.28 5.94
C ILE A 28 -6.60 5.57 5.34
N ARG A 29 -6.83 6.80 4.90
CA ARG A 29 -8.11 7.18 4.29
C ARG A 29 -8.41 6.31 3.06
N THR A 30 -9.65 5.80 2.96
CA THR A 30 -10.12 4.96 1.84
C THR A 30 -9.78 5.52 0.44
N PRO A 31 -9.88 6.84 0.17
CA PRO A 31 -9.46 7.40 -1.12
C PRO A 31 -7.97 7.16 -1.44
N ARG A 32 -7.08 7.22 -0.44
CA ARG A 32 -5.64 6.93 -0.63
C ARG A 32 -5.41 5.46 -0.93
N ILE A 33 -6.06 4.55 -0.21
CA ILE A 33 -6.00 3.11 -0.50
C ILE A 33 -6.42 2.81 -1.95
N ARG A 34 -7.48 3.46 -2.43
CA ARG A 34 -7.92 3.32 -3.83
C ARG A 34 -6.87 3.80 -4.82
N VAL A 35 -6.24 4.94 -4.56
CA VAL A 35 -5.15 5.45 -5.40
C VAL A 35 -3.96 4.50 -5.40
N PHE A 36 -3.54 3.97 -4.25
CA PHE A 36 -2.45 3.00 -4.20
C PHE A 36 -2.79 1.70 -4.94
N ALA A 37 -4.04 1.24 -4.88
CA ALA A 37 -4.49 0.06 -5.61
C ALA A 37 -4.55 0.31 -7.14
N GLN A 38 -4.72 1.56 -7.57
CA GLN A 38 -4.85 1.92 -8.99
C GLN A 38 -3.51 2.31 -9.63
N ASP A 39 -2.76 3.19 -8.98
CA ASP A 39 -1.54 3.81 -9.51
C ASP A 39 -0.25 3.29 -8.85
N GLY A 40 -0.39 2.43 -7.83
CA GLY A 40 0.73 1.88 -7.09
C GLY A 40 1.52 2.97 -6.35
N ALA A 41 2.83 2.80 -6.30
CA ALA A 41 3.75 3.81 -5.76
C ALA A 41 4.34 4.74 -6.85
N THR A 42 3.93 4.56 -8.10
CA THR A 42 4.43 5.35 -9.24
C THR A 42 3.57 6.57 -9.55
N GLY A 43 2.33 6.60 -9.04
CA GLY A 43 1.39 7.70 -9.22
C GLY A 43 1.79 9.02 -8.53
N PRO A 44 0.97 10.08 -8.76
CA PRO A 44 1.22 11.41 -8.19
C PRO A 44 1.10 11.43 -6.66
N ILE A 45 0.34 10.49 -6.09
CA ILE A 45 0.20 10.31 -4.65
C ILE A 45 0.98 9.06 -4.26
N ARG A 46 2.16 9.27 -3.69
CA ARG A 46 3.01 8.17 -3.22
C ARG A 46 2.68 7.80 -1.76
N PRO A 47 2.70 6.51 -1.42
CA PRO A 47 2.60 6.06 -0.04
C PRO A 47 3.86 6.44 0.74
N THR A 48 3.70 6.83 1.99
CA THR A 48 4.82 7.05 2.92
C THR A 48 5.34 5.72 3.47
N GLU A 49 6.54 5.72 4.06
CA GLU A 49 7.08 4.53 4.71
C GLU A 49 6.16 3.99 5.83
N GLN A 50 5.58 4.90 6.63
CA GLN A 50 4.59 4.52 7.63
C GLN A 50 3.36 3.87 7.00
N GLU A 51 2.83 4.41 5.91
CA GLU A 51 1.69 3.82 5.21
C GLU A 51 2.03 2.45 4.62
N LEU A 52 3.23 2.26 4.10
CA LEU A 52 3.70 0.95 3.61
C LEU A 52 3.84 -0.05 4.76
N HIS A 53 4.27 0.40 5.94
CA HIS A 53 4.31 -0.42 7.14
C HIS A 53 2.91 -0.87 7.57
N GLU A 54 1.95 0.06 7.64
CA GLU A 54 0.56 -0.26 7.98
C GLU A 54 -0.07 -1.21 6.95
N LEU A 55 0.20 -1.00 5.66
CA LEU A 55 -0.24 -1.91 4.60
C LEU A 55 0.34 -3.31 4.76
N ALA A 56 1.63 -3.45 5.06
CA ALA A 56 2.25 -4.74 5.31
C ALA A 56 1.58 -5.49 6.46
N LEU A 57 1.30 -4.79 7.57
CA LEU A 57 0.58 -5.35 8.72
C LEU A 57 -0.85 -5.77 8.37
N ALA A 58 -1.63 -4.88 7.74
CA ALA A 58 -3.03 -5.13 7.40
C ALA A 58 -3.20 -6.25 6.37
N LEU A 59 -2.24 -6.40 5.45
CA LEU A 59 -2.21 -7.45 4.44
C LEU A 59 -1.54 -8.74 4.95
N ALA A 60 -1.00 -8.73 6.17
CA ALA A 60 -0.12 -9.77 6.72
C ALA A 60 0.89 -10.27 5.67
N LEU A 61 1.65 -9.32 5.12
CA LEU A 61 2.75 -9.55 4.18
C LEU A 61 4.07 -9.12 4.83
N PRO A 62 5.21 -9.72 4.44
CA PRO A 62 6.52 -9.22 4.86
C PRO A 62 6.71 -7.76 4.39
N LEU A 63 7.19 -6.89 5.28
CA LEU A 63 7.45 -5.48 4.97
C LEU A 63 8.36 -5.33 3.75
N VAL A 64 9.41 -6.16 3.65
CA VAL A 64 10.33 -6.17 2.51
C VAL A 64 9.62 -6.39 1.17
N THR A 65 8.56 -7.21 1.12
CA THR A 65 7.79 -7.45 -0.11
C THR A 65 6.98 -6.22 -0.50
N VAL A 66 6.46 -5.48 0.47
CA VAL A 66 5.71 -4.25 0.24
C VAL A 66 6.64 -3.10 -0.18
N LEU A 67 7.82 -2.99 0.44
CA LEU A 67 8.84 -2.00 0.07
C LEU A 67 9.42 -2.26 -1.33
N ASP A 68 9.72 -3.51 -1.67
CA ASP A 68 10.19 -3.89 -3.02
C ASP A 68 9.14 -3.54 -4.09
N ALA A 69 7.86 -3.80 -3.80
CA ALA A 69 6.75 -3.48 -4.69
C ALA A 69 6.48 -1.97 -4.81
N ALA A 70 6.74 -1.19 -3.75
CA ALA A 70 6.64 0.27 -3.77
C ALA A 70 7.82 0.93 -4.49
N GLY A 71 8.93 0.21 -4.68
CA GLY A 71 10.14 0.76 -5.26
C GLY A 71 10.78 1.85 -4.38
N PRO A 72 11.62 2.73 -4.94
CA PRO A 72 12.29 3.76 -4.17
C PRO A 72 11.25 4.75 -3.59
N VAL A 73 10.98 4.62 -2.29
CA VAL A 73 10.22 5.62 -1.55
C VAL A 73 11.03 6.91 -1.62
N PRO A 74 10.47 8.04 -2.08
CA PRO A 74 11.19 9.30 -2.00
C PRO A 74 11.50 9.58 -0.53
N ALA A 75 12.79 9.68 -0.20
CA ALA A 75 13.24 10.11 1.11
C ALA A 75 12.66 11.51 1.38
N GLY A 76 11.59 11.60 2.18
CA GLY A 76 10.91 12.87 2.37
C GLY A 76 9.64 12.79 3.20
N ALA A 77 9.80 12.72 4.52
CA ALA A 77 9.04 13.52 5.50
C ALA A 77 9.64 13.38 6.90
N THR A 78 10.93 13.65 7.06
CA THR A 78 11.44 14.20 8.32
C THR A 78 11.41 15.71 8.17
N SER A 79 10.40 16.36 8.70
CA SER A 79 10.37 17.81 8.97
C SER A 79 9.61 18.04 10.25
#